data_AF-A0A7X5C1V6-F1
#
_entry.id   AF-A0A7X5C1V6-F1
#
_cell.length_a   1.000
_cell.length_b   1.000
_cell.length_c   1.000
_cell.angle_alpha   90.00
_cell.angle_beta   90.00
_cell.angle_gamma   90.00
#
_symmetry.space_group_name_H-M   'P 1'
#
loop_
_entity.id
_entity.type
_entity.pdbx_description
1 polymer ?
#
loop_
_entity_poly.entity_id
_entity_poly.type
_entity_poly.pdbx_seq_one_letter_code
_entity_poly.pdbx_strand_id
1 'polypeptide(L)'
;MYTVRHFPGMSVGQALISTGVVRISNNGRIISVSGVAVTGSVEAILRLNGRPIPHTLLNLPIQNGDSVGLELIVRVLRGEEQDALPLSGQVENNFEQLQRLEAEEQQ
;
A
#
# COMPACT_ATOMS: atom_id res chain seq x y z
N MET A 1 11.92 8.57 5.34
CA MET A 1 11.44 8.10 6.66
C MET A 1 10.49 9.15 7.19
N TYR A 2 9.29 8.75 7.61
CA TYR A 2 8.26 9.67 8.11
C TYR A 2 8.12 9.51 9.62
N THR A 3 7.83 10.61 10.32
CA THR A 3 7.51 10.59 11.75
C THR A 3 6.02 10.88 11.91
N VAL A 4 5.31 9.97 12.56
CA VAL A 4 3.87 10.09 12.82
C VAL A 4 3.66 10.34 14.31
N ARG A 5 2.79 11.29 14.64
CA ARG A 5 2.42 11.58 16.02
C ARG A 5 1.54 10.45 16.56
N HIS A 6 2.03 9.69 17.52
CA HIS A 6 1.26 8.64 18.19
C HIS A 6 0.12 9.21 19.06
N PHE A 7 -0.98 8.48 19.13
CA PHE A 7 -2.02 8.64 20.15
C PHE A 7 -2.55 7.27 20.61
N PRO A 8 -3.08 7.16 21.83
CA PRO A 8 -3.60 5.89 22.35
C PRO A 8 -4.68 5.27 21.44
N GLY A 9 -4.52 3.99 21.11
CA GLY A 9 -5.44 3.27 20.23
C GLY A 9 -5.19 3.48 18.72
N MET A 10 -4.16 4.24 18.33
CA MET A 10 -3.77 4.37 16.93
C MET A 10 -3.44 3.00 16.34
N SER A 11 -4.02 2.67 15.19
CA SER A 11 -3.72 1.43 14.46
C SER A 11 -2.57 1.60 13.45
N VAL A 12 -2.02 0.48 12.97
CA VAL A 12 -1.04 0.46 11.88
C VAL A 12 -1.58 1.20 10.65
N GLY A 13 -2.83 0.94 10.27
CA GLY A 13 -3.49 1.58 9.13
C GLY A 13 -3.65 3.09 9.32
N GLN A 14 -4.05 3.54 10.51
CA GLN A 14 -4.13 4.96 10.83
C GLN A 14 -2.76 5.65 10.78
N ALA A 15 -1.72 4.99 11.27
CA ALA A 15 -0.36 5.51 11.19
C ALA A 15 0.11 5.67 9.73
N LEU A 16 -0.19 4.69 8.87
CA LEU A 16 0.12 4.75 7.44
C LEU A 16 -0.65 5.86 6.74
N ILE A 17 -1.97 5.97 6.94
CA ILE A 17 -2.80 7.02 6.33
C ILE A 17 -2.33 8.41 6.80
N SER A 18 -1.94 8.56 8.06
CA SER A 18 -1.44 9.83 8.61
C SER A 18 -0.17 10.35 7.91
N THR A 19 0.55 9.52 7.17
CA THR A 19 1.70 9.97 6.36
C THR A 19 1.28 10.70 5.08
N GLY A 20 0.03 10.53 4.64
CA GLY A 20 -0.51 11.08 3.39
C GLY A 20 -0.02 10.38 2.11
N VAL A 21 0.98 9.49 2.20
CA VAL A 21 1.50 8.74 1.04
C VAL A 21 0.82 7.39 0.84
N VAL A 22 0.12 6.85 1.83
CA VAL A 22 -0.56 5.56 1.72
C VAL A 22 -2.07 5.78 1.69
N ARG A 23 -2.75 5.16 0.71
CA ARG A 23 -4.20 5.07 0.68
C ARG A 23 -4.64 3.64 0.97
N ILE A 24 -5.62 3.53 1.86
CA ILE A 24 -6.24 2.27 2.28
C ILE A 24 -7.71 2.40 1.95
N SER A 25 -8.24 1.41 1.26
CA SER A 25 -9.67 1.35 0.95
C SER A 25 -10.51 0.96 2.17
N ASN A 26 -11.82 1.20 2.09
CA ASN A 26 -12.81 0.93 3.12
C ASN A 26 -12.87 -0.55 3.56
N ASN A 27 -12.43 -1.48 2.73
CA ASN A 27 -12.33 -2.90 3.07
C ASN A 27 -11.03 -3.28 3.81
N GLY A 28 -10.17 -2.30 4.12
CA GLY A 28 -8.91 -2.51 4.83
C GLY A 28 -7.77 -3.00 3.92
N ARG A 29 -7.83 -2.76 2.61
CA ARG A 29 -6.73 -3.09 1.67
C ARG A 29 -5.95 -1.84 1.29
N ILE A 30 -4.62 -1.93 1.28
CA ILE A 30 -3.74 -0.89 0.74
C ILE A 30 -3.95 -0.84 -0.77
N ILE A 31 -4.39 0.31 -1.29
CA ILE A 31 -4.67 0.52 -2.72
C ILE A 31 -3.61 1.34 -3.42
N SER A 32 -2.90 2.22 -2.70
CA SER A 32 -1.75 2.94 -3.27
C SER A 32 -0.72 3.33 -2.22
N VAL A 33 0.53 3.45 -2.68
CA VAL A 33 1.67 3.90 -1.90
C VAL A 33 2.49 4.87 -2.74
N SER A 34 2.62 6.10 -2.29
CA SER A 34 3.32 7.19 -2.98
C SER A 34 2.84 7.41 -4.43
N GLY A 35 1.55 7.20 -4.68
CA GLY A 35 0.93 7.32 -6.02
C GLY A 35 1.03 6.06 -6.89
N VAL A 36 1.74 5.01 -6.45
CA VAL A 36 1.78 3.72 -7.15
C VAL A 36 0.64 2.85 -6.66
N ALA A 37 -0.24 2.41 -7.57
CA ALA A 37 -1.34 1.52 -7.19
C ALA A 37 -0.85 0.10 -6.89
N VAL A 38 -1.41 -0.51 -5.85
CA VAL A 38 -1.09 -1.87 -5.39
C VAL A 38 -2.09 -2.85 -6.02
N THR A 39 -1.87 -3.12 -7.30
CA THR A 39 -2.76 -3.91 -8.17
C THR A 39 -1.95 -4.76 -9.14
N GLY A 40 -2.59 -5.82 -9.67
CA GLY A 40 -1.99 -6.74 -10.63
C GLY A 40 -0.66 -7.33 -10.17
N SER A 41 0.42 -6.92 -10.84
CA SER A 41 1.79 -7.34 -10.58
C SER A 41 2.46 -6.66 -9.38
N VAL A 42 1.82 -5.69 -8.74
CA VAL A 42 2.38 -4.94 -7.61
C VAL A 42 1.82 -5.48 -6.30
N GLU A 43 2.71 -5.99 -5.46
CA GLU A 43 2.42 -6.49 -4.12
C GLU A 43 3.02 -5.53 -3.08
N ALA A 44 2.30 -5.32 -1.97
CA ALA A 44 2.83 -4.57 -0.83
C ALA A 44 3.20 -5.52 0.31
N ILE A 45 4.38 -5.38 0.88
CA ILE A 45 4.79 -6.08 2.11
C ILE A 45 4.73 -5.09 3.27
N LEU A 46 3.88 -5.40 4.25
CA LEU A 46 3.75 -4.63 5.48
C LEU A 46 4.66 -5.23 6.55
N ARG A 47 5.38 -4.38 7.28
CA ARG A 47 6.23 -4.76 8.40
C ARG A 47 5.91 -3.92 9.63
N LEU A 48 5.93 -4.55 10.79
CA LEU A 48 5.90 -3.88 12.08
C LEU A 48 7.16 -4.25 12.84
N ASN A 49 7.95 -3.26 13.25
CA ASN A 49 9.23 -3.42 13.92
C ASN A 49 10.18 -4.39 13.16
N GLY A 50 10.18 -4.29 11.83
CA GLY A 50 10.96 -5.15 10.93
C GLY A 50 10.34 -6.52 10.62
N ARG A 51 9.30 -6.94 11.35
CA ARG A 51 8.62 -8.23 11.14
C ARG A 51 7.52 -8.12 10.09
N PRO A 52 7.52 -8.95 9.03
CA PRO A 52 6.40 -9.00 8.10
C PRO A 52 5.10 -9.37 8.81
N ILE A 53 4.04 -8.61 8.52
CA ILE A 53 2.70 -8.85 9.01
C ILE A 53 1.71 -8.90 7.84
N PRO A 54 0.66 -9.74 7.91
CA PRO A 54 -0.40 -9.74 6.91
C PRO A 54 -1.19 -8.42 6.94
N HIS A 55 -1.74 -8.01 5.79
CA HIS A 55 -2.53 -6.78 5.67
C HIS A 55 -3.80 -6.79 6.51
N THR A 56 -4.31 -7.98 6.86
CA THR A 56 -5.43 -8.15 7.79
C THR A 56 -5.17 -7.56 9.17
N LEU A 57 -3.90 -7.28 9.52
CA LEU A 57 -3.49 -6.66 10.78
C LEU A 57 -3.31 -5.14 10.69
N LEU A 58 -3.86 -4.47 9.67
CA LEU A 58 -3.87 -3.00 9.62
C LEU A 58 -4.61 -2.36 10.80
N ASN A 59 -5.56 -3.08 11.40
CA ASN A 59 -6.28 -2.62 12.60
C ASN A 59 -5.54 -2.92 13.91
N LEU A 60 -4.34 -3.52 13.85
CA LEU A 60 -3.54 -3.78 15.04
C LEU A 60 -3.10 -2.45 15.68
N PRO A 61 -3.26 -2.27 17.00
CA PRO A 61 -2.81 -1.07 17.69
C PRO A 61 -1.28 -0.99 17.70
N ILE A 62 -0.74 0.21 17.46
CA ILE A 62 0.69 0.50 17.57
C ILE A 62 1.01 1.21 18.89
N GLN A 63 2.21 0.96 19.38
CA GLN A 63 2.78 1.62 20.55
C GLN A 63 3.67 2.79 20.15
N ASN A 64 3.94 3.68 21.11
CA ASN A 64 4.91 4.74 20.90
C ASN A 64 6.32 4.13 20.70
N GLY A 65 7.02 4.58 19.65
CA GLY A 65 8.32 4.04 19.26
C GLY A 65 8.27 2.88 18.25
N ASP A 66 7.08 2.36 17.94
CA ASP A 66 6.93 1.35 16.88
C ASP A 66 7.31 1.92 15.51
N SER A 67 7.88 1.08 14.67
CA SER A 67 8.25 1.39 13.29
C SER A 67 7.41 0.56 12.32
N VAL A 68 6.67 1.23 11.44
CA VAL A 68 5.91 0.60 10.37
C VAL A 68 6.68 0.72 9.06
N GLY A 69 6.99 -0.41 8.43
CA GLY A 69 7.64 -0.50 7.13
C GLY A 69 6.65 -0.92 6.05
N LEU A 70 6.76 -0.32 4.87
CA LEU A 70 5.97 -0.70 3.71
C LEU A 70 6.89 -0.79 2.50
N GLU A 71 6.92 -1.97 1.87
CA GLU A 71 7.73 -2.24 0.69
C GLU A 71 6.81 -2.59 -0.47
N LEU A 72 7.09 -2.03 -1.66
CA LEU A 72 6.42 -2.42 -2.90
C LEU A 72 7.32 -3.38 -3.67
N ILE A 73 6.74 -4.50 -4.10
CA ILE A 73 7.40 -5.47 -4.95
C ILE A 73 6.63 -5.56 -6.26
N VAL A 74 7.32 -5.31 -7.36
CA VAL A 74 6.78 -5.54 -8.70
C VAL A 74 7.18 -6.94 -9.15
N ARG A 75 6.21 -7.86 -9.17
CA ARG A 75 6.37 -9.18 -9.79
C ARG A 75 6.09 -9.06 -11.28
N VAL A 76 7.15 -9.01 -12.07
CA VAL A 76 7.03 -9.25 -13.51
C VAL A 76 6.58 -10.70 -13.66
N LEU A 77 5.32 -10.91 -14.04
CA LEU A 77 4.86 -12.22 -14.47
C LEU A 77 5.66 -12.53 -15.73
N ARG A 78 6.73 -13.32 -15.60
CA ARG A 78 7.48 -13.85 -16.74
C ARG A 78 6.59 -14.90 -17.42
N GLY A 79 5.58 -14.43 -18.12
CA GLY A 79 5.05 -15.12 -19.28
C GLY A 79 6.11 -15.11 -20.37
N GLU A 80 6.14 -16.17 -21.13
CA GLU A 80 7.11 -16.44 -22.20
C GLU A 80 7.29 -15.24 -23.14
N GLU A 81 8.50 -15.14 -23.71
CA GLU A 81 8.98 -14.04 -24.55
C GLU A 81 7.98 -13.64 -25.65
N GLN A 82 7.15 -12.62 -25.39
CA GLN A 82 6.54 -11.69 -26.36
C GLN A 82 5.69 -10.68 -25.57
N ASP A 83 5.99 -9.38 -25.72
CA ASP A 83 5.22 -8.24 -25.17
C ASP A 83 5.26 -8.00 -23.65
N ALA A 84 6.44 -8.02 -23.02
CA ALA A 84 6.61 -7.37 -21.72
C ALA A 84 6.38 -5.85 -21.88
N LEU A 85 5.18 -5.38 -21.55
CA LEU A 85 4.91 -3.94 -21.49
C LEU A 85 5.99 -3.29 -20.59
N PRO A 86 6.63 -2.20 -21.04
CA PRO A 86 7.64 -1.52 -20.24
C PRO A 86 7.04 -1.13 -18.88
N LEU A 87 7.86 -1.11 -17.83
CA LEU A 87 7.44 -0.76 -16.46
C LEU A 87 6.63 0.55 -16.40
N SER A 88 6.91 1.50 -17.31
CA SER A 88 6.13 2.72 -17.49
C SER A 88 4.65 2.45 -17.82
N GLY A 89 4.36 1.53 -18.74
CA GLY A 89 3.01 1.16 -19.12
C GLY A 89 2.24 0.43 -18.01
N GLN A 90 2.94 -0.31 -17.14
CA GLN A 90 2.32 -0.92 -15.95
C GLN A 90 1.95 0.16 -14.92
N VAL A 91 2.82 1.15 -14.69
CA VAL A 91 2.53 2.27 -13.77
C VAL A 91 1.36 3.12 -14.27
N GLU A 92 1.25 3.35 -15.58
CA GLU A 92 0.10 4.07 -16.17
C GLU A 92 -1.22 3.31 -15.99
N ASN A 93 -1.25 2.00 -16.25
CA ASN A 93 -2.45 1.18 -15.99
C ASN A 93 -2.86 1.20 -14.50
N ASN A 94 -1.88 1.19 -13.61
CA ASN A 94 -2.09 1.26 -12.17
C ASN A 94 -2.73 2.61 -11.77
N PHE A 95 -2.30 3.72 -12.39
CA PHE A 95 -2.85 5.05 -12.14
C PHE A 95 -4.33 5.16 -12.53
N GLU A 96 -4.71 4.64 -13.70
CA GLU A 96 -6.11 4.61 -14.13
C GLU A 96 -6.98 3.75 -13.21
N GLN A 97 -6.48 2.60 -12.77
CA GLN A 97 -7.21 1.75 -11.81
C GLN A 97 -7.40 2.45 -10.46
N LEU A 98 -6.38 3.18 -9.98
CA LEU A 98 -6.51 3.95 -8.74
C LEU A 98 -7.62 5.01 -8.84
N GLN A 99 -7.71 5.73 -9.96
CA GLN A 99 -8.80 6.71 -10.16
C GLN A 99 -10.19 6.07 -10.11
N ARG A 100 -10.35 4.85 -10.66
CA ARG A 100 -11.62 4.11 -10.59
C ARG A 100 -11.97 3.72 -9.17
N LEU A 101 -11.00 3.15 -8.44
CA LEU A 101 -11.19 2.78 -7.03
C LEU A 101 -11.57 4.02 -6.19
N GLU A 102 -10.89 5.15 -6.41
CA GLU A 102 -11.18 6.41 -5.70
C GLU A 102 -12.57 6.97 -6.01
N ALA A 103 -13.08 6.77 -7.23
CA ALA A 103 -14.43 7.18 -7.61
C ALA A 103 -15.51 6.28 -6.98
N GLU A 104 -15.23 4.99 -6.81
CA GLU A 104 -16.12 4.03 -6.14
C GLU A 104 -16.23 4.28 -4.63
N GLU A 105 -15.18 4.82 -3.99
CA GLU A 105 -15.19 5.09 -2.55
C GLU A 105 -15.93 6.39 -2.14
N GLN A 106 -16.35 7.22 -3.11
CA GLN A 106 -17.06 8.49 -2.85
C GLN A 106 -18.59 8.40 -2.97
N GLN A 107 -19.15 7.21 -3.25
CA GLN A 107 -20.59 6.94 -3.33
C GLN A 107 -21.12 6.27 -2.06
#